data_AF-A0A0A0F2C4-F1
#
_entry.id   AF-A0A0A0F2C4-F1
#
_cell.length_a   1.000
_cell.length_b   1.000
_cell.length_c   1.000
_cell.angle_alpha   90.00
_cell.angle_beta   90.00
_cell.angle_gamma   90.00
#
_symmetry.space_group_name_H-M   'P 1'
#
loop_
_entity.id
_entity.type
_entity.pdbx_description
1 polymer ?
#
loop_
_entity_poly.entity_id
_entity_poly.type
_entity_poly.pdbx_seq_one_letter_code
_entity_poly.pdbx_strand_id
1 'polypeptide(L)'
;MLMLGGALGIAIGIWLAAQALSQSWLYIFMVVPFIGLFVWSLYTGIRLWRGDSYGRKWAPILFASQIPIIATPGATVHWFTGAQFGPALKLAGQAVEATLSANVGANGQFFLASGGDQTILGINLFAAIALFCLVRSNKSFKPKPLRGSA
;
A
#
# COMPACT_ATOMS: atom_id res chain seq x y z
N MET A 1 1.06 -5.78 9.62
CA MET A 1 0.39 -5.55 8.32
C MET A 1 1.25 -5.94 7.13
N LEU A 2 2.43 -5.34 6.93
CA LEU A 2 3.27 -5.63 5.74
C LEU A 2 3.57 -7.12 5.50
N MET A 3 3.89 -7.88 6.55
CA MET A 3 4.23 -9.30 6.43
C MET A 3 3.02 -10.15 5.99
N LEU A 4 1.97 -10.21 6.81
CA LEU A 4 0.77 -11.00 6.52
C LEU A 4 0.06 -10.51 5.25
N GLY A 5 -0.07 -9.19 5.09
CA GLY A 5 -0.69 -8.60 3.91
C GLY A 5 0.15 -8.79 2.63
N GLY A 6 1.48 -8.76 2.74
CA GLY A 6 2.37 -9.09 1.62
C GLY A 6 2.25 -10.55 1.19
N ALA A 7 2.25 -11.49 2.14
CA ALA A 7 2.04 -12.91 1.83
C ALA A 7 0.67 -13.16 1.15
N LEU A 8 -0.39 -12.57 1.69
CA LEU A 8 -1.73 -12.67 1.10
C LEU A 8 -1.79 -12.02 -0.29
N GLY A 9 -1.17 -10.85 -0.47
CA GLY A 9 -1.10 -10.15 -1.74
C GLY A 9 -0.36 -10.92 -2.82
N ILE A 10 0.71 -11.65 -2.46
CA ILE A 10 1.41 -12.56 -3.38
C ILE A 10 0.47 -13.67 -3.83
N ALA A 11 -0.23 -14.33 -2.90
CA ALA A 11 -1.15 -15.42 -3.24
C ALA A 11 -2.27 -14.95 -4.18
N ILE A 12 -2.90 -13.81 -3.85
CA ILE A 12 -3.95 -13.19 -4.69
C ILE A 12 -3.35 -12.78 -6.05
N GLY A 13 -2.18 -12.17 -6.06
CA GLY A 13 -1.51 -11.72 -7.29
C GLY A 13 -1.17 -12.87 -8.24
N ILE A 14 -0.66 -14.00 -7.72
CA ILE A 14 -0.38 -15.19 -8.52
C ILE A 14 -1.68 -15.76 -9.11
N TRP A 15 -2.74 -15.85 -8.29
CA TRP A 15 -4.04 -16.34 -8.74
C TRP A 15 -4.67 -15.44 -9.83
N LEU A 16 -4.57 -14.12 -9.67
CA LEU A 16 -5.01 -13.16 -10.68
C LEU A 16 -4.15 -13.20 -11.94
N ALA A 17 -2.83 -13.36 -11.81
CA ALA A 17 -1.93 -13.50 -12.96
C ALA A 17 -2.25 -14.75 -13.80
N ALA A 18 -2.57 -15.88 -13.15
CA ALA A 18 -2.97 -17.11 -13.82
C ALA A 18 -4.28 -16.93 -14.61
N GLN A 19 -5.25 -16.21 -14.04
CA GLN A 19 -6.50 -15.88 -14.76
C GLN A 19 -6.24 -14.89 -15.90
N ALA A 20 -5.47 -13.84 -15.66
CA ALA A 20 -5.14 -12.82 -16.65
C ALA A 20 -4.43 -13.41 -17.88
N LEU A 21 -3.56 -14.39 -17.67
CA LEU A 21 -2.88 -15.16 -18.71
C LEU A 21 -3.84 -15.85 -19.68
N SER A 22 -4.99 -16.34 -19.19
CA SER A 22 -6.01 -16.95 -20.05
C SER A 22 -6.75 -15.94 -20.94
N GLN A 23 -6.74 -14.65 -20.57
CA GLN A 23 -7.37 -13.59 -21.36
C GLN A 23 -6.39 -12.95 -22.35
N SER A 24 -5.25 -12.47 -21.84
CA SER A 24 -4.19 -11.89 -22.65
C SER A 24 -2.90 -11.80 -21.85
N TRP A 25 -1.78 -12.17 -22.47
CA TRP A 25 -0.45 -12.06 -21.87
C TRP A 25 -0.08 -10.61 -21.50
N LEU A 26 -0.68 -9.59 -22.13
CA LEU A 26 -0.42 -8.19 -21.83
C LEU A 26 -0.82 -7.79 -20.41
N TYR A 27 -1.82 -8.44 -19.82
CA TYR A 27 -2.24 -8.17 -18.45
C TYR A 27 -1.17 -8.52 -17.40
N ILE A 28 -0.22 -9.41 -17.75
CA ILE A 28 0.91 -9.74 -16.87
C ILE A 28 1.71 -8.49 -16.51
N PHE A 29 1.91 -7.57 -17.47
CA PHE A 29 2.65 -6.34 -17.22
C PHE A 29 1.99 -5.43 -16.17
N MET A 30 0.67 -5.53 -16.00
CA MET A 30 -0.05 -4.79 -14.96
C MET A 30 0.01 -5.49 -13.60
N VAL A 31 0.02 -6.83 -13.57
CA VAL A 31 -0.01 -7.61 -12.32
C VAL A 31 1.38 -7.79 -11.70
N VAL A 32 2.42 -8.01 -12.52
CA VAL A 32 3.79 -8.27 -12.03
C VAL A 32 4.34 -7.16 -11.11
N PRO A 33 4.17 -5.86 -11.41
CA PRO A 33 4.61 -4.80 -10.51
C PRO A 33 3.99 -4.91 -9.11
N PHE A 34 2.70 -5.28 -9.00
CA PHE A 34 2.05 -5.47 -7.71
C PHE A 34 2.55 -6.69 -6.95
N ILE A 35 2.80 -7.81 -7.65
CA ILE A 35 3.46 -8.96 -7.02
C ILE A 35 4.82 -8.54 -6.47
N GLY A 36 5.59 -7.75 -7.23
CA GLY A 36 6.85 -7.16 -6.77
C GLY A 36 6.69 -6.31 -5.51
N LEU A 37 5.69 -5.43 -5.46
CA LEU A 37 5.35 -4.62 -4.28
C LEU A 37 4.96 -5.48 -3.07
N PHE A 38 4.22 -6.57 -3.28
CA PHE A 38 3.83 -7.49 -2.19
C PHE A 38 5.00 -8.33 -1.69
N VAL A 39 5.89 -8.79 -2.57
CA VAL A 39 7.17 -9.45 -2.19
C VAL A 39 8.03 -8.49 -1.39
N TRP A 40 8.16 -7.24 -1.85
CA TRP A 40 8.93 -6.24 -1.13
C TRP A 40 8.32 -5.90 0.24
N SER A 41 6.99 -5.88 0.33
CA SER A 41 6.25 -5.70 1.58
C SER A 41 6.46 -6.85 2.55
N LEU A 42 6.37 -8.10 2.07
CA LEU A 42 6.63 -9.29 2.88
C LEU A 42 8.06 -9.27 3.42
N TYR A 43 9.05 -9.09 2.53
CA TYR A 43 10.47 -9.05 2.89
C TYR A 43 10.78 -7.94 3.90
N THR A 44 10.29 -6.73 3.65
CA THR A 44 10.48 -5.59 4.55
C THR A 44 9.76 -5.81 5.88
N GLY A 45 8.58 -6.43 5.87
CA GLY A 45 7.84 -6.82 7.06
C GLY A 45 8.60 -7.82 7.94
N ILE A 46 9.23 -8.83 7.34
CA ILE A 46 10.08 -9.80 8.06
C ILE A 46 11.29 -9.09 8.67
N ARG A 47 11.99 -8.25 7.90
CA ARG A 47 13.13 -7.46 8.37
C ARG A 47 12.76 -6.52 9.52
N LEU A 48 11.61 -5.84 9.40
CA LEU A 48 11.10 -4.94 10.43
C LEU A 48 10.75 -5.70 11.72
N TRP A 49 10.14 -6.88 11.60
CA TRP A 49 9.83 -7.72 12.76
C TRP A 49 11.08 -8.21 13.49
N ARG A 50 12.16 -8.50 12.74
CA ARG A 50 13.49 -8.81 13.31
C ARG A 50 14.21 -7.60 13.90
N GLY A 51 13.64 -6.39 13.81
CA GLY A 51 14.25 -5.16 14.31
C GLY A 51 15.39 -4.60 13.46
N ASP A 52 15.59 -5.10 12.24
CA ASP A 52 16.68 -4.70 11.36
C ASP A 52 16.53 -3.24 10.87
N SER A 53 17.66 -2.53 10.82
CA SER A 53 17.85 -1.24 10.17
C SER A 53 17.23 -1.17 8.77
N TYR A 54 17.35 -2.22 7.95
CA TYR A 54 16.76 -2.24 6.61
C TYR A 54 15.23 -2.15 6.67
N GLY A 55 14.60 -2.98 7.52
CA GLY A 55 13.15 -2.98 7.71
C GLY A 55 12.65 -1.63 8.19
N ARG A 56 13.36 -1.03 9.16
CA ARG A 56 13.03 0.30 9.69
C ARG A 56 13.20 1.44 8.68
N LYS A 57 14.13 1.30 7.73
CA LYS A 57 14.37 2.28 6.66
C LYS A 57 13.29 2.24 5.57
N TRP A 58 12.88 1.04 5.15
CA TRP A 58 12.00 0.87 3.99
C TRP A 58 10.51 0.75 4.32
N ALA A 59 10.16 0.25 5.51
CA ALA A 59 8.76 0.16 5.92
C ALA A 59 8.02 1.53 5.91
N PRO A 60 8.62 2.68 6.26
CA PRO A 60 7.97 3.97 6.13
C PRO A 60 7.57 4.29 4.68
N ILE A 61 8.40 3.94 3.71
CA ILE A 61 8.13 4.18 2.28
C ILE A 61 6.94 3.34 1.84
N LEU A 62 6.93 2.05 2.20
CA LEU A 62 5.81 1.15 1.90
C LEU A 62 4.50 1.63 2.53
N PHE A 63 4.50 2.02 3.80
CA PHE A 63 3.30 2.56 4.43
C PHE A 63 2.87 3.88 3.80
N ALA A 64 3.79 4.80 3.52
CA ALA A 64 3.47 6.08 2.88
C ALA A 64 2.80 5.88 1.51
N SER A 65 3.30 4.94 0.71
CA SER A 65 2.72 4.63 -0.61
C SER A 65 1.34 3.96 -0.57
N GLN A 66 0.92 3.42 0.58
CA GLN A 66 -0.41 2.85 0.79
C GLN A 66 -1.42 3.89 1.31
N ILE A 67 -0.98 5.11 1.64
CA ILE A 67 -1.86 6.19 2.12
C ILE A 67 -2.78 6.70 1.01
N PRO A 68 -2.29 7.14 -0.16
CA PRO A 68 -3.16 7.74 -1.16
C PRO A 68 -4.05 6.67 -1.82
N ILE A 69 -5.35 6.95 -1.86
CA ILE A 69 -6.32 6.21 -2.65
C ILE A 69 -6.76 7.15 -3.77
N ILE A 70 -6.30 6.89 -5.00
CA ILE A 70 -6.58 7.78 -6.13
C ILE A 70 -7.24 6.96 -7.25
N ALA A 71 -8.40 7.41 -7.68
CA ALA A 71 -9.01 7.02 -8.94
C ALA A 71 -9.45 8.27 -9.68
N THR A 72 -9.22 8.34 -10.98
CA THR A 72 -9.64 9.41 -11.87
C THR A 72 -10.25 8.78 -13.12
N PRO A 73 -11.05 9.52 -13.90
CA PRO A 73 -11.41 9.14 -15.25
C PRO A 73 -10.11 8.93 -16.05
N GLY A 74 -9.81 7.69 -16.40
CA GLY A 74 -8.59 7.31 -17.10
C GLY A 74 -7.45 6.72 -16.27
N ALA A 75 -7.45 6.80 -14.94
CA ALA A 75 -6.42 6.11 -14.14
C ALA A 75 -6.91 5.73 -12.74
N THR A 76 -6.60 4.51 -12.30
CA THR A 76 -6.78 4.13 -10.89
C THR A 76 -5.45 3.65 -10.34
N VAL A 77 -5.03 4.21 -9.21
CA VAL A 77 -3.82 3.81 -8.50
C VAL A 77 -4.14 3.76 -7.02
N HIS A 78 -4.28 2.54 -6.49
CA HIS A 78 -4.31 2.31 -5.06
C HIS A 78 -3.82 0.91 -4.75
N TRP A 79 -3.22 0.75 -3.58
CA TRP A 79 -2.84 -0.56 -3.08
C TRP A 79 -2.73 -0.55 -1.56
N PHE A 80 -2.94 -1.70 -0.94
CA PHE A 80 -2.78 -1.87 0.50
C PHE A 80 -2.43 -3.30 0.88
N THR A 81 -1.84 -3.44 2.07
CA THR A 81 -1.49 -4.73 2.69
C THR A 81 -2.12 -4.87 4.07
N GLY A 82 -2.91 -5.91 4.28
CA GLY A 82 -3.55 -6.24 5.55
C GLY A 82 -4.92 -5.60 5.72
N ALA A 83 -5.00 -4.27 5.69
CA ALA A 83 -6.27 -3.57 5.73
C ALA A 83 -6.20 -2.15 5.15
N GLN A 84 -7.36 -1.64 4.77
CA GLN A 84 -7.61 -0.25 4.43
C GLN A 84 -8.81 0.24 5.22
N PHE A 85 -8.68 1.40 5.83
CA PHE A 85 -9.81 2.11 6.41
C PHE A 85 -9.60 3.60 6.20
N GLY A 86 -10.64 4.33 5.83
CA GLY A 86 -10.59 5.78 5.84
C GLY A 86 -11.60 6.45 4.93
N PRO A 87 -11.65 7.79 5.02
CA PRO A 87 -12.53 8.58 4.20
C PRO A 87 -12.03 8.63 2.75
N ALA A 88 -12.97 8.70 1.83
CA ALA A 88 -12.75 8.97 0.41
C ALA A 88 -13.83 9.91 -0.11
N LEU A 89 -13.41 10.93 -0.85
CA LEU A 89 -14.28 11.83 -1.59
C LEU A 89 -14.47 11.27 -2.99
N LYS A 90 -15.73 11.12 -3.41
CA LYS A 90 -16.11 10.78 -4.77
C LYS A 90 -16.63 12.03 -5.46
N LEU A 91 -16.04 12.39 -6.60
CA LEU A 91 -16.46 13.50 -7.44
C LEU A 91 -17.01 12.95 -8.74
N ALA A 92 -18.26 13.25 -9.04
CA ALA A 92 -18.95 12.83 -10.26
C ALA A 92 -19.71 14.03 -10.83
N GLY A 93 -19.15 14.66 -11.88
CA GLY A 93 -19.67 15.92 -12.41
C GLY A 93 -19.65 17.03 -11.34
N GLN A 94 -20.83 17.55 -10.97
CA GLN A 94 -20.98 18.57 -9.91
C GLN A 94 -21.29 17.98 -8.52
N ALA A 95 -21.47 16.67 -8.40
CA ALA A 95 -21.74 16.02 -7.14
C ALA A 95 -20.45 15.65 -6.41
N VAL A 96 -20.40 15.94 -5.11
CA VAL A 96 -19.32 15.53 -4.20
C VAL A 96 -19.93 14.70 -3.08
N GLU A 97 -19.50 13.45 -2.97
CA GLU A 97 -19.96 12.50 -1.94
C GLU A 97 -18.78 12.10 -1.04
N ALA A 98 -18.95 12.25 0.27
CA ALA A 98 -18.01 11.74 1.24
C ALA A 98 -18.39 10.31 1.65
N THR A 99 -17.47 9.37 1.47
CA THR A 99 -17.67 7.96 1.78
C THR A 99 -16.62 7.47 2.78
N LEU A 100 -16.99 6.47 3.58
CA LEU A 100 -16.07 5.73 4.43
C LEU A 100 -15.94 4.32 3.87
N SER A 101 -14.71 3.86 3.71
CA SER A 101 -14.42 2.49 3.26
C SER A 101 -13.64 1.73 4.31
N ALA A 102 -13.96 0.43 4.45
CA ALA A 102 -13.23 -0.50 5.30
C ALA A 102 -13.03 -1.79 4.50
N ASN A 103 -11.77 -2.19 4.30
CA ASN A 103 -11.40 -3.41 3.60
C ASN A 103 -10.34 -4.15 4.41
N VAL A 104 -10.43 -5.48 4.45
CA VAL A 104 -9.43 -6.36 5.07
C VAL A 104 -8.92 -7.30 3.99
N GLY A 105 -7.61 -7.49 3.94
CA GLY A 105 -6.95 -8.32 2.94
C GLY A 105 -5.78 -7.60 2.27
N ALA A 106 -5.54 -7.91 1.00
CA ALA A 106 -4.54 -7.23 0.18
C ALA A 106 -5.15 -6.90 -1.18
N ASN A 107 -4.85 -5.73 -1.69
CA ASN A 107 -5.38 -5.26 -2.96
C ASN A 107 -4.34 -4.37 -3.66
N GLY A 108 -4.30 -4.46 -4.98
CA GLY A 108 -3.55 -3.57 -5.84
C GLY A 108 -4.33 -3.35 -7.11
N GLN A 109 -4.64 -2.09 -7.43
CA GLN A 109 -5.32 -1.71 -8.66
C GLN A 109 -4.50 -0.66 -9.38
N PHE A 110 -4.12 -1.02 -10.62
CA PHE A 110 -3.56 -0.12 -11.61
C PHE A 110 -4.34 -0.30 -12.89
N PHE A 111 -5.13 0.71 -13.25
CA PHE A 111 -5.85 0.72 -14.52
C PHE A 111 -5.50 2.00 -15.25
N LEU A 112 -5.23 1.89 -16.55
CA LEU A 112 -5.15 3.01 -17.48
C LEU A 112 -6.41 2.95 -18.37
N ALA A 113 -6.96 4.11 -18.73
CA ALA A 113 -8.24 4.23 -19.42
C ALA A 113 -9.42 3.59 -18.66
N SER A 114 -9.47 3.71 -17.33
CA SER A 114 -10.67 3.33 -16.58
C SER A 114 -11.83 4.21 -17.05
N GLY A 115 -12.80 3.62 -17.76
CA GLY A 115 -14.01 4.29 -18.26
C GLY A 115 -15.00 4.70 -17.16
N GLY A 116 -14.51 4.98 -15.96
CA GLY A 116 -15.32 5.51 -14.87
C GLY A 116 -15.37 7.03 -14.97
N ASP A 117 -16.56 7.60 -14.77
CA ASP A 117 -16.77 9.06 -14.77
C ASP A 117 -16.50 9.69 -13.39
N GLN A 118 -15.94 8.93 -12.46
CA GLN A 118 -15.79 9.32 -11.06
C GLN A 118 -14.32 9.48 -10.70
N THR A 119 -14.01 10.59 -10.03
CA THR A 119 -12.74 10.78 -9.35
C THR A 119 -12.90 10.40 -7.88
N ILE A 120 -12.06 9.51 -7.37
CA ILE A 120 -12.01 9.12 -5.96
C ILE A 120 -10.69 9.61 -5.36
N LEU A 121 -10.76 10.41 -4.30
CA LEU A 121 -9.60 10.84 -3.52
C LEU A 121 -9.81 10.45 -2.07
N GLY A 122 -8.99 9.52 -1.57
CA GLY A 122 -9.09 9.02 -0.21
C GLY A 122 -7.75 8.80 0.45
N ILE A 123 -7.81 8.48 1.73
CA ILE A 123 -6.65 8.14 2.54
C ILE A 123 -6.85 6.82 3.27
N ASN A 124 -5.82 5.97 3.29
CA ASN A 124 -5.77 4.81 4.15
C ASN A 124 -5.22 5.19 5.53
N LEU A 125 -6.12 5.39 6.49
CA LEU A 125 -5.79 5.72 7.88
C LEU A 125 -4.96 4.63 8.56
N PHE A 126 -5.17 3.35 8.25
CA PHE A 126 -4.33 2.30 8.83
C PHE A 126 -2.86 2.45 8.41
N ALA A 127 -2.61 2.75 7.14
CA ALA A 127 -1.27 2.99 6.64
C ALA A 127 -0.65 4.26 7.27
N ALA A 128 -1.44 5.33 7.38
CA ALA A 128 -0.99 6.59 8.01
C ALA A 128 -0.64 6.40 9.50
N ILE A 129 -1.48 5.69 10.26
CA ILE A 129 -1.22 5.38 11.67
C ILE A 129 0.02 4.49 11.82
N ALA A 130 0.13 3.43 11.01
CA ALA A 130 1.30 2.55 11.02
C ALA A 130 2.60 3.31 10.72
N LEU A 131 2.58 4.21 9.73
CA LEU A 131 3.69 5.10 9.41
C LEU A 131 4.05 6.00 10.60
N PHE A 132 3.05 6.65 11.18
CA PHE A 132 3.26 7.55 12.32
C PHE A 132 3.89 6.82 13.52
N CYS A 133 3.33 5.66 13.90
CA CYS A 133 3.86 4.83 14.98
C CYS A 133 5.30 4.38 14.71
N LEU A 134 5.60 3.97 13.47
CA LEU A 134 6.93 3.51 13.09
C LEU A 134 7.97 4.65 13.12
N VAL A 135 7.64 5.81 12.55
CA VAL A 135 8.53 6.98 12.56
C VAL A 135 8.80 7.43 14.00
N ARG A 136 7.78 7.44 14.86
CA ARG A 136 7.94 7.75 16.28
C ARG A 136 8.85 6.74 16.99
N SER A 137 8.64 5.44 16.75
CA SER A 137 9.49 4.38 17.31
C SER A 137 10.95 4.52 16.87
N ASN A 138 11.20 4.83 15.60
CA ASN A 138 12.55 4.97 15.06
C ASN A 138 13.32 6.15 15.69
N LYS A 139 12.65 7.25 16.08
CA LYS A 139 13.29 8.35 16.81
C LYS A 139 13.80 7.94 18.19
N SER A 140 13.11 7.02 18.85
CA SER A 140 13.48 6.51 20.18
C SER A 140 14.68 5.56 20.18
N PHE A 141 15.02 4.99 19.02
CA PHE A 141 16.12 4.02 18.87
C PHE A 141 17.46 4.66 18.48
N LYS A 142 17.51 5.97 18.24
CA LYS A 142 18.80 6.64 17.99
C LYS A 142 19.64 6.59 19.27
N PRO A 143 20.85 6.02 19.26
CA PRO A 143 21.70 5.97 20.45
C PRO A 143 21.92 7.40 20.95
N LYS A 144 21.67 7.62 22.25
CA LYS A 144 22.07 8.89 22.87
C LYS A 144 23.58 9.00 22.71
N PRO A 145 24.12 10.11 22.19
CA PRO A 145 25.56 10.32 22.18
C PRO A 145 26.05 10.16 23.62
N LEU A 146 27.13 9.38 23.81
CA LEU A 146 27.77 9.24 25.11
C LEU A 146 28.17 10.65 25.55
N ARG A 147 27.60 11.13 26.65
CA ARG A 147 28.00 12.39 27.28
C ARG A 147 29.47 12.23 27.68
N GLY A 148 30.39 12.92 26.99
CA GLY A 148 31.79 13.02 27.42
C GLY A 148 32.87 12.76 26.37
N SER A 149 32.58 12.57 25.08
CA SER A 149 33.61 12.61 24.04
C SER A 149 33.81 14.05 23.54
N ALA A 150 34.51 14.85 24.34
CA ALA A 150 35.12 16.12 23.97
C ALA A 150 36.55 16.13 24.49
#